data_AF-A0A923T6F8-F1
#
_entry.id   AF-A0A923T6F8-F1
#
_cell.length_a   1.000
_cell.length_b   1.000
_cell.length_c   1.000
_cell.angle_alpha   90.00
_cell.angle_beta   90.00
_cell.angle_gamma   90.00
#
_symmetry.space_group_name_H-M   'P 1'
#
loop_
_entity.id
_entity.type
_entity.pdbx_description
1 polymer ?
#
loop_
_entity_poly.entity_id
_entity_poly.type
_entity_poly.pdbx_seq_one_letter_code
_entity_poly.pdbx_strand_id
1 'polypeptide(L)'
;AGGAPRRDYFGEIEYSNQQATAIYHEEGRALKVGSTWVYEYVLRDHLGNTRVTFRTSPTGAVTVQSVLDYYPFGMVNADRSSGAG
;
A
#
# COMPACT_ATOMS: atom_id res chain seq x y z
N ALA A 1 24.44 -5.37 20.84
CA ALA A 1 23.65 -6.11 19.83
C ALA A 1 22.49 -5.22 19.41
N GLY A 2 22.39 -4.86 18.13
CA GLY A 2 21.26 -4.06 17.62
C GLY A 2 20.03 -4.94 17.51
N GLY A 3 19.05 -4.74 18.40
CA GLY A 3 17.78 -5.47 18.33
C GLY A 3 17.00 -5.10 17.07
N ALA A 4 16.32 -6.08 16.47
CA ALA A 4 15.39 -5.81 15.38
C ALA A 4 14.36 -4.73 15.82
N PRO A 5 13.99 -3.80 14.94
CA PRO A 5 13.01 -2.77 15.28
C PRO A 5 11.71 -3.43 15.73
N ARG A 6 11.23 -3.04 16.91
CA ARG A 6 9.95 -3.55 17.44
C ARG A 6 8.82 -2.87 16.68
N ARG A 7 7.95 -3.68 16.08
CA ARG A 7 6.71 -3.22 15.48
C ARG A 7 5.57 -3.41 16.47
N ASP A 8 4.82 -2.34 16.71
CA ASP A 8 3.64 -2.31 17.56
C ASP A 8 2.44 -1.91 16.71
N TYR A 9 1.28 -2.53 16.97
CA TYR A 9 0.04 -2.27 16.24
C TYR A 9 -1.03 -1.82 17.24
N PHE A 10 -1.65 -0.67 16.99
CA PHE A 10 -2.73 -0.15 17.81
C PHE A 10 -3.86 0.38 16.92
N GLY A 11 -4.96 -0.38 16.86
CA GLY A 11 -6.02 -0.12 15.91
C GLY A 11 -5.49 -0.11 14.47
N GLU A 12 -5.75 0.98 13.76
CA GLU A 12 -5.31 1.19 12.38
C GLU A 12 -3.89 1.78 12.26
N ILE A 13 -3.15 1.94 13.36
CA ILE A 13 -1.84 2.58 13.35
C ILE A 13 -0.73 1.55 13.60
N GLU A 14 0.25 1.51 12.72
CA GLU A 14 1.50 0.78 12.89
C GLU A 14 2.58 1.73 13.43
N TYR A 15 3.33 1.25 14.42
CA TYR A 15 4.45 1.93 15.03
C TYR A 15 5.73 1.11 14.88
N SER A 16 6.85 1.80 14.70
CA SER A 16 8.20 1.24 14.82
C SER A 16 8.98 2.08 15.83
N ASN A 17 9.49 1.44 16.89
CA ASN A 17 10.20 2.13 17.97
C ASN A 17 9.42 3.36 18.52
N GLN A 18 8.13 3.18 18.80
CA GLN A 18 7.20 4.21 19.31
C GLN A 18 6.86 5.34 18.33
N GLN A 19 7.33 5.28 17.08
CA GLN A 19 7.02 6.26 16.04
C GLN A 19 6.03 5.67 15.04
N ALA A 20 4.95 6.39 14.72
CA ALA A 20 3.98 5.94 13.72
C ALA A 20 4.63 5.83 12.33
N THR A 21 4.48 4.67 11.69
CA THR A 21 5.02 4.36 10.37
C THR A 21 3.94 4.17 9.32
N ALA A 22 2.74 3.71 9.70
CA ALA A 22 1.60 3.62 8.80
C ALA A 22 0.27 3.88 9.53
N ILE A 23 -0.71 4.44 8.82
CA ILE A 23 -2.09 4.58 9.25
C ILE A 23 -2.98 3.96 8.17
N TYR A 24 -3.68 2.88 8.48
CA TYR A 24 -4.54 2.15 7.55
C TYR A 24 -5.94 2.79 7.50
N HIS A 25 -6.60 2.69 6.35
CA HIS A 25 -8.00 3.08 6.15
C HIS A 25 -8.62 2.16 5.09
N GLU A 26 -9.92 2.30 4.81
CA GLU A 26 -10.66 1.34 3.98
C GLU A 26 -10.12 1.22 2.55
N GLU A 27 -9.60 2.30 1.97
CA GLU A 27 -9.05 2.35 0.62
C GLU A 27 -7.53 2.15 0.55
N GLY A 28 -6.83 1.98 1.68
CA GLY A 28 -5.37 1.85 1.68
C GLY A 28 -4.69 2.27 2.97
N ARG A 29 -3.64 3.09 2.86
CA ARG A 29 -2.90 3.61 4.02
C ARG A 29 -2.13 4.90 3.73
N ALA A 30 -1.91 5.69 4.77
CA ALA A 30 -0.84 6.68 4.81
C ALA A 30 0.45 6.02 5.31
N LEU A 31 1.52 6.07 4.52
CA LEU A 31 2.84 5.54 4.86
C LEU A 31 3.82 6.69 5.11
N LYS A 32 4.57 6.61 6.22
CA LYS A 32 5.61 7.58 6.54
C LYS A 32 6.90 7.23 5.81
N VAL A 33 7.33 8.10 4.89
CA VAL A 33 8.62 7.98 4.17
C VAL A 33 9.49 9.19 4.49
N GLY A 34 10.53 8.93 5.28
CA GLY A 34 11.31 10.00 5.92
C GLY A 34 10.43 10.82 6.87
N SER A 35 10.35 12.12 6.61
CA SER A 35 9.51 13.04 7.39
C SER A 35 8.12 13.28 6.78
N THR A 36 7.82 12.66 5.63
CA THR A 36 6.62 12.98 4.87
C THR A 36 5.66 11.81 4.80
N TRP A 37 4.37 12.12 4.86
CA TRP A 37 3.30 11.15 4.64
C TRP A 37 2.98 11.03 3.16
N VAL A 38 2.80 9.81 2.74
CA VAL A 38 2.41 9.47 1.38
C VAL A 38 1.28 8.48 1.42
N TYR A 39 0.26 8.69 0.60
CA TYR A 39 -0.92 7.85 0.57
C TYR A 39 -0.79 6.78 -0.50
N GLU A 40 -1.03 5.55 -0.10
CA GLU A 40 -1.11 4.37 -0.95
C GLU A 40 -2.57 3.93 -1.00
N TYR A 41 -3.12 3.79 -2.20
CA TYR A 41 -4.51 3.43 -2.43
C TYR A 41 -4.58 2.12 -3.20
N VAL A 42 -5.62 1.34 -2.89
CA VAL A 42 -5.90 0.04 -3.51
C VAL A 42 -7.27 0.11 -4.18
N LEU A 43 -7.30 0.10 -5.52
CA LEU A 43 -8.53 -0.06 -6.27
C LEU A 43 -8.86 -1.54 -6.39
N ARG A 44 -10.03 -1.91 -5.88
CA ARG A 44 -10.57 -3.26 -5.98
C ARG A 44 -11.72 -3.30 -6.99
N ASP A 45 -11.90 -4.44 -7.64
CA ASP A 45 -13.11 -4.66 -8.43
C ASP A 45 -14.30 -5.11 -7.59
N HIS A 46 -15.44 -5.32 -8.24
CA HIS A 46 -16.69 -5.70 -7.59
C HIS A 46 -16.64 -7.05 -6.86
N LEU A 47 -15.60 -7.86 -7.10
CA LEU A 47 -15.37 -9.14 -6.42
C LEU A 47 -14.33 -9.01 -5.30
N GLY A 48 -13.78 -7.82 -5.08
CA GLY A 48 -12.78 -7.54 -4.05
C GLY A 48 -11.33 -7.79 -4.48
N ASN A 49 -11.08 -8.13 -5.75
CA ASN A 49 -9.71 -8.36 -6.23
C ASN A 49 -8.97 -7.03 -6.41
N THR A 50 -7.75 -6.93 -5.88
CA THR A 50 -6.89 -5.73 -5.99
C THR A 50 -6.40 -5.54 -7.42
N ARG A 51 -6.91 -4.54 -8.15
CA ARG A 51 -6.52 -4.27 -9.53
C ARG A 51 -5.40 -3.27 -9.69
N VAL A 52 -5.40 -2.20 -8.90
CA VAL A 52 -4.39 -1.15 -9.01
C VAL A 52 -3.97 -0.73 -7.62
N THR A 53 -2.67 -0.70 -7.38
CA THR A 53 -2.11 0.01 -6.23
C THR A 53 -1.39 1.24 -6.76
N PHE A 54 -1.72 2.42 -6.23
CA PHE A 54 -1.04 3.64 -6.62
C PHE A 54 -0.73 4.49 -5.39
N ARG A 55 0.21 5.40 -5.56
CA ARG A 55 0.76 6.23 -4.51
C ARG A 55 0.66 7.69 -4.91
N THR A 56 0.30 8.57 -3.98
CA THR A 56 0.27 10.01 -4.24
C THR A 56 1.43 10.71 -3.54
N SER A 57 2.21 11.49 -4.27
CA SER A 57 3.22 12.34 -3.65
C SER A 57 2.52 13.43 -2.81
N PRO A 58 3.25 14.04 -1.87
CA PRO A 58 2.74 15.19 -1.10
C PRO A 58 2.36 16.38 -2.00
N THR A 59 2.90 16.43 -3.22
CA THR A 59 2.61 17.44 -4.24
C THR A 59 1.46 17.06 -5.18
N GLY A 60 0.79 15.93 -4.92
CA GLY A 60 -0.35 15.45 -5.70
C GLY A 60 -0.01 14.61 -6.95
N ALA A 61 1.27 14.34 -7.21
CA ALA A 61 1.67 13.48 -8.32
C ALA A 61 1.29 12.02 -8.03
N VAL A 62 0.72 11.33 -9.01
CA VAL A 62 0.31 9.92 -8.85
C VAL A 62 1.34 8.99 -9.48
N THR A 63 1.72 7.95 -8.74
CA THR A 63 2.62 6.88 -9.23
C THR A 63 1.93 5.54 -9.05
N VAL A 64 1.67 4.84 -10.16
CA VAL A 64 1.13 3.48 -10.12
C VAL A 64 2.22 2.54 -9.65
N GLN A 65 1.97 1.83 -8.56
CA GLN A 65 2.87 0.85 -7.96
C GLN A 65 2.66 -0.53 -8.56
N SER A 66 1.41 -0.91 -8.78
CA SER A 66 1.08 -2.18 -9.42
C SER A 66 -0.24 -2.11 -10.15
N VAL A 67 -0.33 -2.86 -11.23
CA VAL A 67 -1.55 -3.18 -11.96
C VAL A 67 -1.63 -4.70 -12.03
N LEU A 68 -2.76 -5.27 -11.60
CA LEU A 68 -3.06 -6.69 -11.64
C LEU A 68 -4.36 -6.87 -12.45
N ASP A 69 -4.25 -7.58 -13.56
CA ASP A 69 -5.41 -8.05 -14.30
C ASP A 69 -5.82 -9.44 -13.79
N TYR A 70 -7.12 -9.73 -13.69
CA TYR A 70 -7.64 -11.04 -13.24
C TYR A 70 -8.53 -11.68 -14.30
N TYR A 71 -8.41 -13.00 -14.46
CA TYR A 71 -9.37 -13.82 -15.20
C TYR A 71 -10.73 -13.85 -14.46
N PRO A 72 -11.84 -14.22 -15.14
CA PRO A 72 -13.18 -14.27 -14.53
C PRO A 72 -13.30 -15.15 -13.28
N PHE A 73 -12.40 -16.13 -13.13
CA PHE A 73 -12.34 -17.05 -11.99
C PHE A 73 -11.33 -16.60 -10.90
N GLY A 74 -10.82 -15.37 -10.97
CA GLY A 74 -10.00 -14.77 -9.91
C GLY A 74 -8.49 -15.09 -9.95
N MET A 75 -7.99 -15.71 -11.02
CA MET A 75 -6.55 -15.93 -11.20
C MET A 75 -5.89 -14.71 -11.84
N VAL A 76 -4.68 -14.34 -11.37
CA VAL A 76 -3.91 -13.22 -11.92
C VAL A 76 -3.45 -13.52 -13.35
N ASN A 77 -3.72 -12.60 -14.26
CA ASN A 77 -3.14 -12.54 -15.61
C ASN A 77 -1.72 -11.97 -15.54
N ALA A 78 -0.74 -12.85 -15.33
CA ALA A 78 0.66 -12.44 -15.18
C ALA A 78 1.18 -11.59 -16.36
N ASP A 79 0.77 -11.92 -17.59
CA ASP A 79 1.20 -11.23 -18.81
C ASP A 79 0.74 -9.77 -18.90
N ARG A 80 -0.29 -9.39 -18.15
CA ARG A 80 -0.83 -8.03 -18.14
C ARG A 80 -0.67 -7.33 -16.80
N SER A 81 -0.22 -8.04 -15.77
CA SER A 81 0.16 -7.44 -14.51
C SER A 81 1.53 -6.75 -14.62
N SER A 82 1.63 -5.50 -14.19
CA SER A 82 2.91 -4.79 -14.08
C SER A 82 3.11 -4.28 -12.66
N GLY A 83 4.34 -4.37 -12.15
CA GLY A 83 4.77 -3.74 -10.90
C GLY A 83 5.84 -2.71 -11.22
N ALA A 84 5.70 -1.49 -10.71
CA ALA A 84 6.79 -0.52 -10.73
C ALA A 84 7.88 -1.02 -9.75
N GLY A 85 9.06 -1.34 -10.28
CA GLY A 85 10.24 -1.67 -9.50
C GLY A 85 10.84 -0.46 -8.79
#